data_AF-A0A357VA70-F1
#
_entry.id   AF-A0A357VA70-F1
#
_cell.length_a   1.000
_cell.length_b   1.000
_cell.length_c   1.000
_cell.angle_alpha   90.00
_cell.angle_beta   90.00
_cell.angle_gamma   90.00
#
_symmetry.space_group_name_H-M   'P 1'
#
loop_
_entity.id
_entity.type
_entity.pdbx_description
1 polymer ?
#
loop_
_entity_poly.entity_id
_entity_poly.type
_entity_poly.pdbx_seq_one_letter_code
_entity_poly.pdbx_strand_id
1 'polypeptide(L)'
;DLFYRLNVYPVDMPSLRERRDDIPALVDHFVNRFNASEGAKVTGVADETMKMLYAFDWPGNVRQLENAVFRAVVLCDGDQLRPQDFPQISGQMPDVSNLPSSPFNKAPDIAEPVQSGENGPVAIQDEAGELRTLSDIERDILQYAIDFYEGHMSEVSRRLGIGRSTLYRKVREYDLDVRQEREAS
;
A
#
# COMPACT_ATOMS: atom_id res chain seq x y z
N ASP A 1 -7.99 40.28 -4.79
CA ASP A 1 -9.45 40.07 -4.90
C ASP A 1 -9.89 38.61 -5.09
N LEU A 2 -8.98 37.64 -5.31
CA LEU A 2 -9.35 36.22 -5.45
C LEU A 2 -9.69 35.55 -4.11
N PHE A 3 -9.03 35.95 -3.02
CA PHE A 3 -9.24 35.42 -1.66
C PHE A 3 -10.67 35.64 -1.15
N TYR A 4 -11.34 36.73 -1.56
CA TYR A 4 -12.73 37.02 -1.18
C TYR A 4 -13.77 36.26 -2.02
N ARG A 5 -13.40 35.74 -3.19
CA ARG A 5 -14.32 35.01 -4.09
C ARG A 5 -14.31 33.50 -3.87
N LEU A 6 -13.30 32.97 -3.18
CA LEU A 6 -13.17 31.54 -2.84
C LEU A 6 -13.65 31.20 -1.42
N ASN A 7 -14.00 32.20 -0.61
CA ASN A 7 -14.39 32.03 0.79
C ASN A 7 -15.85 32.41 1.04
N VAL A 8 -16.74 32.00 0.13
CA VAL A 8 -18.17 32.37 0.20
C VAL A 8 -18.90 31.59 1.31
N TYR A 9 -18.41 30.40 1.67
CA TYR A 9 -18.78 29.68 2.89
C TYR A 9 -17.59 28.80 3.34
N PRO A 10 -16.92 29.09 4.47
CA PRO A 10 -15.91 28.19 5.02
C PRO A 10 -16.60 26.90 5.48
N VAL A 11 -16.19 25.77 4.92
CA VAL A 11 -16.57 24.44 5.42
C VAL A 11 -15.48 23.99 6.38
N ASP A 12 -15.73 24.15 7.68
CA ASP A 12 -14.84 23.63 8.71
C ASP A 12 -14.96 22.10 8.72
N MET A 13 -13.89 21.41 8.33
CA MET A 13 -13.80 19.96 8.43
C MET A 13 -13.14 19.61 9.77
N PRO A 14 -13.90 19.16 10.79
CA PRO A 14 -13.32 18.84 12.09
C PRO A 14 -12.33 17.69 11.95
N SER A 15 -11.25 17.78 12.71
CA SER A 15 -10.26 16.71 12.83
C SER A 15 -10.90 15.45 13.41
N LEU A 16 -10.32 14.27 13.14
CA LEU A 16 -10.90 13.00 13.58
C LEU A 16 -11.01 12.90 15.11
N ARG A 17 -10.08 13.53 15.84
CA ARG A 17 -10.11 13.63 17.32
C ARG A 17 -11.29 14.44 17.87
N GLU A 18 -11.86 15.35 17.07
CA GLU A 18 -13.04 16.15 17.44
C GLU A 18 -14.35 15.38 17.17
N ARG A 19 -14.27 14.26 16.44
CA ARG A 19 -15.38 13.36 16.09
C ARG A 19 -15.01 11.89 16.28
N ARG A 20 -14.50 11.55 17.46
CA ARG A 20 -14.07 10.18 17.79
C ARG A 20 -15.19 9.16 17.66
N ASP A 21 -16.45 9.58 17.77
CA ASP A 21 -17.62 8.72 17.60
C ASP A 21 -17.77 8.15 16.18
N ASP A 22 -17.09 8.74 15.18
CA ASP A 22 -17.05 8.22 13.81
C ASP A 22 -16.08 7.04 13.67
N ILE A 23 -15.16 6.83 14.63
CA ILE A 23 -14.08 5.84 14.52
C ILE A 23 -14.62 4.42 14.28
N PRO A 24 -15.61 3.89 15.04
CA PRO A 24 -16.14 2.54 14.80
C PRO A 24 -16.68 2.37 13.38
N ALA A 25 -17.52 3.30 12.92
CA ALA A 25 -18.14 3.23 11.61
C ALA A 25 -17.10 3.30 10.48
N LEU A 26 -16.08 4.13 10.65
CA LEU A 26 -14.96 4.22 9.70
C LEU A 26 -14.13 2.93 9.68
N VAL A 27 -13.81 2.38 10.84
CA VAL A 27 -13.06 1.12 10.97
C VAL A 27 -13.83 -0.03 10.29
N ASP A 28 -15.12 -0.17 10.59
CA ASP A 28 -15.96 -1.20 9.97
C ASP A 28 -16.04 -1.02 8.46
N HIS A 29 -16.18 0.21 7.99
CA HIS A 29 -16.16 0.51 6.55
C HIS A 29 -14.84 0.06 5.90
N PHE A 30 -13.70 0.39 6.51
CA PHE A 30 -12.38 0.04 6.00
C PHE A 30 -12.11 -1.47 6.03
N VAL A 31 -12.44 -2.15 7.14
CA VAL A 31 -12.27 -3.62 7.25
C VAL A 31 -13.08 -4.33 6.16
N ASN A 32 -14.35 -3.97 5.98
CA ASN A 32 -15.19 -4.57 4.95
C ASN A 32 -14.63 -4.31 3.54
N ARG A 33 -14.18 -3.09 3.27
CA ARG A 33 -13.58 -2.72 1.99
C ARG A 33 -12.29 -3.50 1.72
N PHE A 34 -11.44 -3.68 2.73
CA PHE A 34 -10.15 -4.36 2.57
C PHE A 34 -10.27 -5.89 2.56
N ASN A 35 -11.23 -6.46 3.28
CA ASN A 35 -11.57 -7.88 3.12
C ASN A 35 -11.94 -8.21 1.67
N ALA A 36 -12.76 -7.37 1.05
CA ALA A 36 -13.14 -7.53 -0.35
C ALA A 36 -11.96 -7.37 -1.32
N SER A 37 -10.98 -6.49 -1.02
CA SER A 37 -9.84 -6.23 -1.91
C SER A 37 -8.64 -7.15 -1.71
N GLU A 38 -8.41 -7.65 -0.49
CA GLU A 38 -7.24 -8.48 -0.14
C GLU A 38 -7.60 -9.96 0.05
N GLY A 39 -8.88 -10.34 -0.06
CA GLY A 39 -9.34 -11.72 0.19
C GLY A 39 -9.22 -12.15 1.65
N ALA A 40 -9.05 -11.19 2.57
CA ALA A 40 -8.97 -11.43 4.01
C ALA A 40 -10.36 -11.76 4.59
N LYS A 41 -10.37 -12.49 5.71
CA LYS A 41 -11.59 -12.94 6.41
C LYS A 41 -11.72 -12.34 7.80
N VAL A 42 -11.36 -11.07 7.95
CA VAL A 42 -11.44 -10.37 9.24
C VAL A 42 -12.91 -10.06 9.54
N THR A 43 -13.46 -10.65 10.60
CA THR A 43 -14.85 -10.48 11.03
C THR A 43 -15.08 -9.21 11.84
N GLY A 44 -14.01 -8.61 12.39
CA GLY A 44 -14.11 -7.36 13.15
C GLY A 44 -12.83 -6.99 13.90
N VAL A 45 -12.99 -6.14 14.91
CA VAL A 45 -11.90 -5.61 15.74
C VAL A 45 -12.16 -5.97 17.20
N ALA A 46 -11.14 -6.45 17.91
CA ALA A 46 -11.27 -6.77 19.32
C ALA A 46 -11.53 -5.50 20.17
N ASP A 47 -12.28 -5.64 21.27
CA ASP A 47 -12.66 -4.50 22.12
C ASP A 47 -11.46 -3.70 22.66
N GLU A 48 -10.39 -4.39 23.02
CA GLU A 48 -9.14 -3.76 23.48
C GLU A 48 -8.47 -2.93 22.39
N THR A 49 -8.53 -3.39 21.14
CA THR A 49 -8.03 -2.67 19.98
C THR A 49 -8.90 -1.47 19.67
N MET A 50 -10.22 -1.60 19.75
CA MET A 50 -11.12 -0.47 19.55
C MET A 50 -10.84 0.64 20.58
N LYS A 51 -10.65 0.28 21.86
CA LYS A 51 -10.25 1.24 22.91
C LYS A 51 -8.92 1.95 22.59
N MET A 52 -7.94 1.21 22.07
CA MET A 52 -6.66 1.78 21.63
C MET A 52 -6.84 2.77 20.47
N LEU A 53 -7.66 2.42 19.47
CA LEU A 53 -7.94 3.29 18.33
C LEU A 53 -8.67 4.58 18.75
N TYR A 54 -9.57 4.49 19.74
CA TYR A 54 -10.25 5.65 20.33
C TYR A 54 -9.30 6.58 21.08
N ALA A 55 -8.34 6.01 21.81
CA ALA A 55 -7.41 6.77 22.63
C ALA A 55 -6.34 7.52 21.81
N PHE A 56 -6.09 7.09 20.57
CA PHE A 56 -5.08 7.69 19.72
C PHE A 56 -5.53 9.04 19.13
N ASP A 57 -4.59 9.96 18.94
CA ASP A 57 -4.89 11.35 18.54
C ASP A 57 -5.07 11.56 17.03
N TRP A 58 -4.68 10.58 16.22
CA TRP A 58 -4.79 10.60 14.76
C TRP A 58 -4.36 11.93 14.10
N PRO A 59 -3.08 12.37 14.25
CA PRO A 59 -2.59 13.60 13.62
C PRO A 59 -2.77 13.64 12.09
N GLY A 60 -2.81 12.48 11.42
CA GLY A 60 -3.14 12.36 9.99
C GLY A 60 -4.62 12.12 9.68
N ASN A 61 -5.52 12.32 10.66
CA ASN A 61 -6.97 12.17 10.56
C ASN A 61 -7.38 10.81 9.95
N VAL A 62 -8.47 10.82 9.17
CA VAL A 62 -9.06 9.64 8.53
C VAL A 62 -8.04 8.87 7.67
N ARG A 63 -7.10 9.54 7.01
CA ARG A 63 -6.09 8.86 6.18
C ARG A 63 -5.12 8.02 7.00
N GLN A 64 -4.76 8.50 8.20
CA GLN A 64 -3.90 7.73 9.09
C GLN A 64 -4.65 6.52 9.66
N LEU A 65 -5.92 6.68 10.02
CA LEU A 65 -6.79 5.58 10.45
C LEU A 65 -6.94 4.51 9.34
N GLU A 66 -7.27 4.93 8.12
CA GLU A 66 -7.39 4.05 6.95
C GLU A 66 -6.11 3.23 6.73
N ASN A 67 -4.94 3.88 6.74
CA ASN A 67 -3.65 3.21 6.55
C ASN A 67 -3.31 2.25 7.69
N ALA A 68 -3.66 2.60 8.93
CA ALA A 68 -3.45 1.76 10.10
C ALA A 68 -4.29 0.48 10.02
N VAL A 69 -5.57 0.61 9.69
CA VAL A 69 -6.49 -0.52 9.52
C VAL A 69 -6.08 -1.39 8.32
N PHE A 70 -5.68 -0.78 7.20
CA PHE A 70 -5.18 -1.52 6.05
C PHE A 70 -4.00 -2.44 6.43
N ARG A 71 -2.99 -1.91 7.12
CA ARG A 71 -1.84 -2.71 7.57
C ARG A 71 -2.26 -3.82 8.52
N ALA A 72 -3.14 -3.51 9.46
CA ALA A 72 -3.64 -4.51 10.40
C ALA A 72 -4.35 -5.67 9.70
N VAL A 73 -5.20 -5.39 8.70
CA VAL A 73 -5.87 -6.43 7.89
C VAL A 73 -4.86 -7.30 7.12
N VAL A 74 -3.77 -6.71 6.61
CA VAL A 74 -2.71 -7.46 5.90
C VAL A 74 -1.86 -8.31 6.84
N LEU A 75 -1.66 -7.86 8.09
CA LEU A 75 -0.86 -8.56 9.11
C LEU A 75 -1.65 -9.58 9.92
N CYS A 76 -2.98 -9.49 9.91
CA CYS A 76 -3.83 -10.33 10.74
C CYS A 76 -3.82 -11.78 10.24
N ASP A 77 -3.35 -12.70 11.08
CA ASP A 77 -3.41 -14.15 10.83
C ASP A 77 -4.74 -14.78 11.30
N GLY A 78 -5.64 -13.98 11.88
CA GLY A 78 -6.89 -14.42 12.51
C GLY A 78 -8.16 -13.78 11.92
N ASP A 79 -9.28 -14.00 12.61
CA ASP A 79 -10.59 -13.46 12.25
C ASP A 79 -10.91 -12.13 12.95
N GLN A 80 -10.06 -11.65 13.86
CA GLN A 80 -10.23 -10.36 14.53
C GLN A 80 -8.92 -9.59 14.61
N LEU A 81 -8.99 -8.28 14.34
CA LEU A 81 -7.85 -7.39 14.54
C LEU A 81 -7.58 -7.18 16.02
N ARG A 82 -6.31 -7.32 16.40
CA ARG A 82 -5.79 -7.23 17.77
C ARG A 82 -4.75 -6.11 17.88
N PRO A 83 -4.38 -5.67 19.11
CA PRO A 83 -3.43 -4.58 19.29
C PRO A 83 -2.07 -4.78 18.61
N GLN A 84 -1.62 -6.03 18.55
CA GLN A 84 -0.37 -6.44 17.88
C GLN A 84 -0.37 -6.19 16.37
N ASP A 85 -1.56 -6.11 15.74
CA ASP A 85 -1.70 -5.84 14.30
C ASP A 85 -1.57 -4.33 14.00
N PHE A 86 -1.48 -3.48 15.04
CA PHE A 86 -1.33 -2.02 14.95
C PHE A 86 0.02 -1.53 15.52
N PRO A 87 1.17 -1.99 14.98
CA PRO A 87 2.49 -1.68 15.53
C PRO A 87 2.83 -0.19 15.59
N GLN A 88 2.27 0.61 14.68
CA GLN A 88 2.45 2.06 14.66
C GLN A 88 1.73 2.80 15.80
N ILE A 89 0.88 2.12 16.59
CA ILE A 89 0.05 2.70 17.65
C ILE A 89 0.33 2.03 19.00
N SER A 90 0.42 0.70 19.01
CA SER A 90 0.59 -0.08 20.24
C SER A 90 1.96 0.07 20.88
N GLY A 91 2.95 0.64 20.17
CA GLY A 91 4.33 0.73 20.62
C GLY A 91 5.04 -0.63 20.67
N GLN A 92 4.32 -1.71 20.38
CA GLN A 92 4.89 -3.02 20.11
C GLN A 92 5.39 -2.98 18.67
N MET A 93 6.70 -2.91 18.49
CA MET A 93 7.26 -3.28 17.19
C MET A 93 6.77 -4.70 16.91
N PRO A 94 6.23 -4.96 15.70
CA PRO A 94 5.87 -6.32 15.35
C PRO A 94 7.16 -7.13 15.42
N ASP A 95 7.06 -8.40 15.85
CA ASP A 95 8.21 -9.29 15.77
C ASP A 95 8.53 -9.53 14.29
N VAL A 96 9.38 -8.65 13.74
CA VAL A 96 9.83 -8.68 12.35
C VAL A 96 10.67 -9.92 12.05
N SER A 97 10.96 -10.76 13.06
CA SER A 97 11.61 -12.05 12.91
C SER A 97 10.75 -13.07 12.14
N ASN A 98 9.42 -12.91 12.18
CA ASN A 98 8.47 -13.85 11.57
C ASN A 98 7.65 -13.27 10.42
N LEU A 99 7.85 -11.98 10.07
CA LEU A 99 7.49 -11.52 8.72
C LEU A 99 8.29 -12.38 7.73
N PRO A 100 7.72 -12.78 6.58
CA PRO A 100 8.55 -13.29 5.50
C PRO A 100 9.63 -12.24 5.28
N SER A 101 10.88 -12.60 5.60
CA SER A 101 12.02 -11.73 5.40
C SER A 101 11.88 -11.15 4.01
N SER A 102 11.75 -9.83 3.92
CA SER A 102 11.91 -9.18 2.63
C SER A 102 13.22 -9.73 2.05
N PRO A 103 13.24 -10.24 0.81
CA PRO A 103 14.46 -10.80 0.22
C PRO A 103 15.62 -9.79 0.20
N PHE A 104 15.35 -8.53 0.54
CA PHE A 104 16.28 -7.42 0.61
C PHE A 104 17.31 -7.41 1.75
N ASN A 105 17.27 -8.33 2.72
CA ASN A 105 18.26 -8.31 3.82
C ASN A 105 19.35 -9.38 3.75
N LYS A 106 19.48 -10.08 2.62
CA LYS A 106 20.70 -10.84 2.34
C LYS A 106 21.71 -9.90 1.69
N ALA A 107 22.63 -9.37 2.49
CA ALA A 107 23.85 -8.77 1.95
C ALA A 107 24.45 -9.75 0.93
N PRO A 108 24.71 -9.33 -0.33
CA PRO A 108 25.32 -10.23 -1.30
C PRO A 108 26.73 -10.54 -0.82
N ASP A 109 26.98 -11.82 -0.57
CA ASP A 109 28.31 -12.36 -0.39
C ASP A 109 29.06 -12.17 -1.71
N ILE A 110 30.23 -11.55 -1.63
CA ILE A 110 31.10 -11.23 -2.75
C ILE A 110 31.69 -12.53 -3.30
N ALA A 111 31.08 -13.10 -4.35
CA ALA A 111 31.74 -14.11 -5.18
C ALA A 111 31.10 -14.29 -6.56
N GLU A 112 31.97 -14.24 -7.58
CA GLU A 112 31.86 -14.71 -8.97
C GLU A 112 31.24 -13.76 -10.03
N PRO A 113 31.98 -13.47 -11.12
CA PRO A 113 31.49 -12.68 -12.24
C PRO A 113 30.55 -13.53 -13.08
N VAL A 114 29.24 -13.28 -12.96
CA VAL A 114 28.24 -13.94 -13.81
C VAL A 114 28.35 -13.37 -15.22
N GLN A 115 28.82 -14.21 -16.14
CA GLN A 115 28.93 -13.92 -17.56
C GLN A 115 27.55 -13.75 -18.19
N SER A 116 27.45 -12.70 -19.01
CA SER A 116 26.28 -12.29 -19.79
C SER A 116 25.65 -13.43 -20.58
N GLY A 117 24.35 -13.62 -20.41
CA GLY A 117 23.60 -14.58 -21.21
C GLY A 117 22.18 -14.79 -20.71
N GLU A 118 21.36 -13.74 -20.83
CA GLU A 118 19.89 -13.72 -20.96
C GLU A 118 19.41 -12.40 -20.38
N ASN A 119 19.31 -11.37 -21.24
CA ASN A 119 18.63 -10.14 -20.87
C ASN A 119 17.19 -10.52 -20.52
N GLY A 120 16.85 -10.34 -19.24
CA GLY A 120 15.46 -10.44 -18.81
C GLY A 120 14.56 -9.51 -19.63
N PRO A 121 13.23 -9.62 -19.48
CA PRO A 121 12.24 -8.91 -20.31
C PRO A 121 12.37 -7.38 -20.28
N VAL A 122 13.15 -6.82 -19.37
CA VAL A 122 13.48 -5.40 -19.32
C VAL A 122 14.98 -5.20 -19.50
N ALA A 123 15.35 -4.47 -20.55
CA ALA A 123 16.73 -4.11 -20.82
C ALA A 123 17.18 -2.91 -19.96
N ILE A 124 18.36 -3.04 -19.35
CA ILE A 124 19.01 -1.97 -18.57
C ILE A 124 19.82 -1.03 -19.48
N GLN A 125 20.35 -1.57 -20.58
CA GLN A 125 21.12 -0.82 -21.59
C GLN A 125 20.30 -0.62 -22.86
N ASP A 126 20.60 0.44 -23.60
CA ASP A 126 20.04 0.70 -24.93
C ASP A 126 20.81 -0.05 -26.03
N GLU A 127 20.40 0.14 -27.29
CA GLU A 127 21.04 -0.51 -28.46
C GLU A 127 22.49 -0.04 -28.69
N ALA A 128 22.88 1.11 -28.13
CA ALA A 128 24.25 1.62 -28.19
C ALA A 128 25.13 1.08 -27.05
N GLY A 129 24.55 0.32 -26.11
CA GLY A 129 25.23 -0.21 -24.93
C GLY A 129 25.30 0.78 -23.76
N GLU A 130 24.61 1.91 -23.85
CA GLU A 130 24.57 2.93 -22.80
C GLU A 130 23.44 2.67 -21.80
N LEU A 131 23.59 3.18 -20.58
CA LEU A 131 22.57 3.02 -19.53
C LEU A 131 21.31 3.79 -19.87
N ARG A 132 20.16 3.11 -19.85
CA ARG A 132 18.85 3.75 -20.00
C ARG A 132 18.53 4.60 -18.77
N THR A 133 17.63 5.55 -18.95
CA THR A 133 17.15 6.37 -17.83
C THR A 133 16.36 5.52 -16.84
N LEU A 134 16.40 5.90 -15.56
CA LEU A 134 15.61 5.22 -14.52
C LEU A 134 14.12 5.25 -14.84
N SER A 135 13.60 6.33 -15.42
CA SER A 135 12.19 6.45 -15.80
C SER A 135 11.79 5.47 -16.90
N ASP A 136 12.65 5.24 -17.89
CA ASP A 136 12.36 4.29 -18.96
C ASP A 136 12.41 2.84 -18.48
N ILE A 137 13.38 2.51 -17.62
CA ILE A 137 13.47 1.21 -16.97
C ILE A 137 12.26 0.99 -16.06
N GLU A 138 11.89 1.99 -15.25
CA GLU A 138 10.75 1.94 -14.35
C GLU A 138 9.44 1.73 -15.10
N ARG A 139 9.22 2.48 -16.20
CA ARG A 139 8.05 2.30 -17.06
C ARG A 139 7.91 0.86 -17.55
N ASP A 140 8.98 0.29 -18.09
CA ASP A 140 8.96 -1.05 -18.67
C ASP A 140 8.79 -2.14 -17.60
N ILE A 141 9.41 -1.99 -16.42
CA ILE A 141 9.19 -2.89 -15.28
C ILE A 141 7.74 -2.85 -14.82
N LEU A 142 7.16 -1.65 -14.71
CA LEU A 142 5.78 -1.48 -14.28
C LEU A 142 4.81 -2.11 -15.27
N GLN A 143 5.01 -1.86 -16.57
CA GLN A 143 4.18 -2.47 -17.61
C GLN A 143 4.31 -4.00 -17.58
N TYR A 144 5.54 -4.52 -17.56
CA TYR A 144 5.78 -5.96 -17.50
C TYR A 144 5.13 -6.61 -16.27
N ALA A 145 5.23 -5.99 -15.09
CA ALA A 145 4.63 -6.51 -13.88
C ALA A 145 3.10 -6.48 -13.96
N ILE A 146 2.49 -5.41 -14.50
CA ILE A 146 1.04 -5.33 -14.68
C ILE A 146 0.56 -6.44 -15.61
N ASP A 147 1.24 -6.67 -16.72
CA ASP A 147 0.87 -7.71 -17.69
C ASP A 147 1.08 -9.11 -17.10
N PHE A 148 2.21 -9.34 -16.43
CA PHE A 148 2.57 -10.64 -15.86
C PHE A 148 1.62 -11.07 -14.73
N TYR A 149 1.16 -10.12 -13.91
CA TYR A 149 0.22 -10.36 -12.83
C TYR A 149 -1.24 -10.06 -13.25
N GLU A 150 -1.54 -10.03 -14.55
CA GLU A 150 -2.92 -9.90 -15.07
C GLU A 150 -3.70 -8.71 -14.48
N GLY A 151 -3.03 -7.57 -14.26
CA GLY A 151 -3.65 -6.37 -13.71
C GLY A 151 -4.00 -6.44 -12.22
N HIS A 152 -3.62 -7.48 -11.48
CA HIS A 152 -3.81 -7.59 -10.03
C HIS A 152 -2.93 -6.59 -9.27
N MET A 153 -3.36 -5.33 -9.20
CA MET A 153 -2.57 -4.20 -8.69
C MET A 153 -2.06 -4.39 -7.25
N SER A 154 -2.81 -5.09 -6.39
CA SER A 154 -2.35 -5.44 -5.05
C SER A 154 -1.13 -6.37 -5.12
N GLU A 155 -1.15 -7.41 -5.96
CA GLU A 155 -0.03 -8.33 -6.15
C GLU A 155 1.16 -7.64 -6.82
N VAL A 156 0.93 -6.81 -7.84
CA VAL A 156 1.96 -5.99 -8.49
C VAL A 156 2.67 -5.09 -7.46
N SER A 157 1.91 -4.38 -6.62
CA SER A 157 2.48 -3.50 -5.59
C SER A 157 3.29 -4.27 -4.56
N ARG A 158 2.80 -5.45 -4.16
CA ARG A 158 3.47 -6.34 -3.21
C ARG A 158 4.78 -6.88 -3.77
N ARG A 159 4.78 -7.31 -5.03
CA ARG A 159 5.92 -7.91 -5.72
C ARG A 159 7.00 -6.90 -6.09
N LEU A 160 6.59 -5.68 -6.46
CA LEU A 160 7.51 -4.57 -6.71
C LEU A 160 8.00 -3.89 -5.41
N GLY A 161 7.40 -4.21 -4.26
CA GLY A 161 7.81 -3.65 -2.97
C GLY A 161 7.45 -2.16 -2.81
N ILE A 162 6.50 -1.65 -3.59
CA ILE A 162 6.05 -0.26 -3.54
C ILE A 162 4.62 -0.16 -3.03
N GLY A 163 4.28 0.95 -2.36
CA GLY A 163 2.90 1.19 -1.93
C GLY A 163 1.94 1.31 -3.13
N ARG A 164 0.71 0.80 -3.01
CA ARG A 164 -0.33 0.90 -4.06
C ARG A 164 -0.55 2.33 -4.56
N SER A 165 -0.52 3.33 -3.68
CA SER A 165 -0.62 4.74 -4.08
C SER A 165 0.53 5.20 -4.97
N THR A 166 1.75 4.69 -4.72
CA THR A 166 2.93 4.96 -5.53
C THR A 166 2.83 4.27 -6.88
N LEU A 167 2.39 3.01 -6.89
CA LEU A 167 2.10 2.27 -8.12
C LEU A 167 1.08 3.01 -9.00
N TYR A 168 -0.10 3.34 -8.47
CA TYR A 168 -1.13 4.09 -9.22
C TYR A 168 -0.67 5.48 -9.67
N ARG A 169 0.15 6.17 -8.88
CA ARG A 169 0.74 7.45 -9.28
C ARG A 169 1.65 7.26 -10.50
N LYS A 170 2.51 6.24 -10.47
CA LYS A 170 3.46 5.92 -11.55
C LYS A 170 2.78 5.42 -12.81
N VAL A 171 1.76 4.56 -12.69
CA VAL A 171 0.93 4.11 -13.82
C VAL A 171 0.30 5.31 -14.54
N ARG A 172 -0.22 6.30 -13.80
CA ARG A 172 -0.75 7.54 -14.39
C ARG A 172 0.32 8.45 -14.99
N GLU A 173 1.49 8.54 -14.35
CA GLU A 173 2.63 9.33 -14.82
C GLU A 173 3.15 8.82 -16.16
N TYR A 174 3.08 7.50 -16.38
CA TYR A 174 3.57 6.84 -17.58
C TYR A 174 2.47 6.40 -18.56
N ASP A 175 1.21 6.77 -18.30
CA ASP A 175 0.03 6.44 -19.12
C ASP A 175 -0.06 4.94 -19.47
N LEU A 176 0.22 4.07 -18.50
CA LEU A 176 0.20 2.62 -18.66
C LEU A 176 -1.26 2.09 -18.67
N ASP A 177 -1.58 1.20 -19.60
CA ASP A 177 -2.92 0.61 -19.70
C ASP A 177 -3.11 -0.48 -18.62
N VAL A 178 -4.27 -0.47 -17.98
CA VAL A 178 -4.63 -1.33 -16.84
C VAL A 178 -5.83 -2.24 -17.16
N ARG A 179 -6.30 -2.28 -18.41
CA ARG A 179 -7.46 -3.11 -18.81
C ARG A 179 -7.03 -4.59 -18.88
N GLN A 180 -7.72 -5.60 -18.34
CA GLN A 180 -9.15 -5.83 -18.00
C GLN A 180 -9.21 -6.72 -16.74
N GLU A 181 -10.15 -6.57 -15.79
CA GLU A 181 -11.45 -7.27 -15.77
C GLU A 181 -12.52 -6.50 -14.98
N ARG A 182 -13.56 -6.06 -15.70
CA ARG A 182 -14.95 -5.97 -15.20
C ARG A 182 -15.90 -6.31 -16.35
N GLU A 183 -15.73 -7.48 -16.97
CA GLU A 183 -16.78 -8.12 -17.77
C GLU A 183 -16.63 -9.64 -17.65
N ALA A 184 -17.17 -10.25 -16.58
CA ALA A 184 -17.61 -11.64 -16.59
C ALA A 184 -18.54 -11.94 -15.40
N SER A 185 -19.79 -12.26 -15.74
CA SER A 185 -20.91 -12.84 -14.96
C SER A 185 -21.68 -11.94 -13.99
#